data_AF-A0A135V871-F1
#
_entry.id   AF-A0A135V871-F1
#
_cell.length_a   1.000
_cell.length_b   1.000
_cell.length_c   1.000
_cell.angle_alpha   90.00
_cell.angle_beta   90.00
_cell.angle_gamma   90.00
#
_symmetry.space_group_name_H-M   'P 1'
#
loop_
_entity.id
_entity.type
_entity.pdbx_description
1 polymer ?
#
loop_
_entity_poly.entity_id
_entity_poly.type
_entity_poly.pdbx_seq_one_letter_code
_entity_poly.pdbx_strand_id
1 'polypeptide(L)'
;MTPQEVVRCMDIRYYILDAITPEEAILMLEKVHETKETRRQDALSNTAVPAYTTQAGWLGFTDDRMRELIRANVNEGMNKFKLKVGGNVEDVIRRLQIARDEIGYDRMLIIDANQVWSVPEAIDTMKNFVVFKPA
;
A
#
# COMPACT_ATOMS: atom_id res chain seq x y z
N MET A 1 13.01 -25.44 6.23
CA MET A 1 13.38 -24.49 7.30
C MET A 1 12.43 -24.64 8.47
N THR A 2 12.97 -25.00 9.62
CA THR A 2 12.31 -24.90 10.93
C THR A 2 12.24 -23.44 11.38
N PRO A 3 11.37 -23.09 12.34
CA PRO A 3 11.33 -21.76 12.95
C PRO A 3 12.71 -21.24 13.41
N GLN A 4 13.50 -22.11 14.04
CA GLN A 4 14.84 -21.81 14.54
C GLN A 4 15.82 -21.51 13.41
N GLU A 5 15.74 -22.24 12.29
CA GLU A 5 16.57 -21.98 11.10
C GLU A 5 16.23 -20.65 10.44
N VAL A 6 14.94 -20.26 10.41
CA VAL A 6 14.52 -18.95 9.86
C VAL A 6 15.06 -17.81 10.72
N VAL A 7 14.96 -17.92 12.05
CA VAL A 7 15.46 -16.89 12.97
C VAL A 7 16.98 -16.78 12.90
N ARG A 8 17.71 -17.89 12.68
CA ARG A 8 19.16 -17.86 12.44
C ARG A 8 19.59 -17.10 11.18
N CYS A 9 18.69 -16.92 10.20
CA CYS A 9 18.96 -16.11 9.01
C CYS A 9 18.77 -14.60 9.25
N MET A 10 18.28 -14.19 10.42
CA MET A 10 18.03 -12.79 10.78
C MET A 10 19.09 -12.31 11.79
N ASP A 11 19.65 -11.10 11.58
CA ASP A 11 20.57 -10.51 12.56
C ASP A 11 19.81 -9.68 13.59
N ILE A 12 19.28 -10.36 14.60
CA ILE A 12 18.43 -9.77 15.67
C ILE A 12 19.27 -9.07 16.75
N ARG A 13 20.56 -9.42 16.87
CA ARG A 13 21.39 -9.18 18.07
C ARG A 13 21.59 -7.71 18.44
N TYR A 14 21.48 -6.78 17.49
CA TYR A 14 21.84 -5.37 17.74
C TYR A 14 20.82 -4.34 17.26
N TYR A 15 19.81 -4.72 16.46
CA TYR A 15 18.95 -3.75 15.77
C TYR A 15 17.51 -3.71 16.26
N ILE A 16 17.00 -4.82 16.80
CA ILE A 16 15.57 -4.97 17.13
C ILE A 16 15.33 -5.75 18.43
N LEU A 17 16.38 -6.07 19.20
CA LEU A 17 16.29 -6.94 20.38
C LEU A 17 15.34 -6.38 21.46
N ASP A 18 15.24 -5.06 21.53
CA ASP A 18 14.31 -4.31 22.39
C ASP A 18 12.84 -4.38 21.92
N ALA A 19 12.60 -4.75 20.66
CA ALA A 19 11.27 -4.90 20.07
C ALA A 19 10.84 -6.36 19.86
N ILE A 20 11.77 -7.25 19.52
CA ILE A 20 11.54 -8.68 19.30
C ILE A 20 12.78 -9.50 19.64
N THR A 21 12.62 -10.43 20.58
CA THR A 21 13.66 -11.40 20.95
C THR A 21 13.66 -12.61 19.99
N PRO A 22 14.79 -13.32 19.83
CA PRO A 22 14.85 -14.55 19.06
C PRO A 22 13.81 -15.60 19.51
N GLU A 23 13.59 -15.71 20.82
CA GLU A 23 12.62 -16.63 21.41
C GLU A 23 11.18 -16.24 21.03
N GLU A 24 10.84 -14.96 21.08
CA GLU A 24 9.53 -14.46 20.63
C GLU A 24 9.32 -14.69 19.13
N ALA A 25 10.35 -14.45 18.31
CA ALA A 25 10.29 -14.71 16.87
C ALA A 25 10.06 -16.20 16.57
N ILE A 26 10.73 -17.11 17.29
CA ILE A 26 10.51 -18.55 17.18
C ILE A 26 9.07 -18.90 17.54
N LEU A 27 8.55 -18.40 18.67
CA LEU A 27 7.19 -18.66 19.12
C LEU A 27 6.14 -18.15 18.11
N MET A 28 6.36 -16.99 17.48
CA MET A 28 5.48 -16.47 16.43
C MET A 28 5.46 -17.39 15.20
N LEU A 29 6.62 -17.90 14.80
CA LEU A 29 6.75 -18.81 13.66
C LEU A 29 6.17 -20.19 13.95
N GLU A 30 6.33 -20.71 15.18
CA GLU A 30 5.75 -21.97 15.62
C GLU A 30 4.22 -21.94 15.60
N LYS A 31 3.59 -20.86 16.09
CA LYS A 31 2.13 -20.68 16.05
C LYS A 31 1.53 -20.79 14.66
N VAL A 32 2.25 -20.39 13.63
CA VAL A 32 1.78 -20.43 12.24
C VAL A 32 2.36 -21.62 11.46
N HIS A 33 3.19 -22.45 12.08
CA HIS A 33 3.90 -23.55 11.43
C HIS A 33 2.94 -24.62 10.92
N GLU A 34 1.88 -24.93 11.67
CA GLU A 34 0.88 -25.93 11.28
C GLU A 34 0.16 -25.58 9.96
N THR A 35 -0.13 -24.29 9.75
CA THR A 35 -0.80 -23.80 8.52
C THR A 35 0.12 -23.65 7.31
N LYS A 36 1.41 -23.97 7.46
CA LYS A 36 2.43 -23.71 6.43
C LYS A 36 2.17 -24.47 5.14
N GLU A 37 1.82 -25.75 5.22
CA GLU A 37 1.63 -26.56 4.01
C GLU A 37 0.38 -26.12 3.25
N THR A 38 -0.72 -25.84 3.95
CA THR A 38 -1.94 -25.29 3.34
C THR A 38 -1.66 -23.97 2.63
N ARG A 39 -1.01 -23.00 3.30
CA ARG A 39 -0.66 -21.72 2.68
C ARG A 39 0.29 -21.87 1.49
N ARG A 40 1.16 -22.88 1.51
CA ARG A 40 2.05 -23.17 0.38
C ARG A 40 1.27 -23.71 -0.82
N GLN A 41 0.34 -24.63 -0.59
CA GLN A 41 -0.53 -25.13 -1.66
C GLN A 41 -1.43 -24.02 -2.20
N ASP A 42 -2.02 -23.20 -1.33
CA ASP A 42 -2.81 -22.03 -1.73
C ASP A 42 -1.99 -21.09 -2.62
N ALA A 43 -0.77 -20.75 -2.21
CA ALA A 43 0.13 -19.88 -2.99
C ALA A 43 0.54 -20.49 -4.34
N LEU A 44 0.79 -21.81 -4.40
CA LEU A 44 1.13 -22.51 -5.65
C LEU A 44 -0.08 -22.65 -6.59
N SER A 45 -1.27 -22.80 -6.03
CA SER A 45 -2.52 -22.87 -6.80
C SER A 45 -3.00 -21.49 -7.26
N ASN A 46 -2.50 -20.42 -6.64
CA ASN A 46 -2.94 -19.07 -6.93
C ASN A 46 -2.34 -18.58 -8.25
N THR A 47 -3.21 -18.22 -9.19
CA THR A 47 -2.84 -17.67 -10.49
C THR A 47 -2.52 -16.17 -10.46
N ALA A 48 -2.96 -15.44 -9.42
CA ALA A 48 -2.74 -14.00 -9.32
C ALA A 48 -2.72 -13.50 -7.86
N VAL A 49 -1.74 -12.66 -7.52
CA VAL A 49 -1.70 -11.97 -6.23
C VAL A 49 -2.39 -10.61 -6.36
N PRO A 50 -3.31 -10.23 -5.46
CA PRO A 50 -3.92 -8.90 -5.48
C PRO A 50 -2.85 -7.81 -5.43
N ALA A 51 -2.73 -7.06 -6.52
CA ALA A 51 -1.81 -5.94 -6.64
C ALA A 51 -2.53 -4.60 -6.52
N TYR A 52 -1.76 -3.53 -6.38
CA TYR A 52 -2.24 -2.16 -6.52
C TYR A 52 -1.36 -1.41 -7.51
N THR A 53 -1.93 -0.44 -8.23
CA THR A 53 -1.20 0.34 -9.23
C THR A 53 -0.89 1.74 -8.73
N THR A 54 0.32 2.21 -9.03
CA THR A 54 0.80 3.59 -8.83
C THR A 54 0.95 4.36 -10.12
N GLN A 55 0.68 3.74 -11.27
CA GLN A 55 1.06 4.29 -12.58
C GLN A 55 0.33 5.60 -12.89
N ALA A 56 -0.95 5.72 -12.57
CA ALA A 56 -1.70 6.98 -12.73
C ALA A 56 -1.35 8.04 -11.67
N GLY A 57 -0.49 7.69 -10.72
CA GLY A 57 -0.24 8.48 -9.52
C GLY A 57 0.75 9.64 -9.70
N TRP A 58 1.51 9.72 -10.79
CA TRP A 58 2.67 10.62 -10.89
C TRP A 58 2.30 12.10 -11.01
N LEU A 59 2.97 12.95 -10.21
CA LEU A 59 2.68 14.39 -10.15
C LEU A 59 2.86 15.11 -11.49
N GLY A 60 3.70 14.61 -12.40
CA GLY A 60 3.99 15.24 -13.69
C GLY A 60 3.02 14.94 -14.83
N PHE A 61 1.96 14.16 -14.62
CA PHE A 61 1.00 13.84 -15.69
C PHE A 61 -0.07 14.91 -15.84
N THR A 62 -0.48 15.13 -17.10
CA THR A 62 -1.67 15.90 -17.43
C THR A 62 -2.92 15.15 -16.97
N ASP A 63 -4.00 15.90 -16.73
CA ASP A 63 -5.28 15.33 -16.31
C ASP A 63 -5.80 14.27 -17.27
N ASP A 64 -5.67 14.51 -18.57
CA ASP A 64 -6.13 13.57 -19.60
C ASP A 64 -5.32 12.29 -19.57
N ARG A 65 -4.00 12.40 -19.39
CA ARG A 65 -3.14 11.22 -19.26
C ARG A 65 -3.47 10.42 -18.00
N MET A 66 -3.80 11.10 -16.91
CA MET A 66 -4.24 10.45 -15.67
C MET A 66 -5.55 9.68 -15.88
N ARG A 67 -6.55 10.27 -16.55
CA ARG A 67 -7.82 9.58 -16.88
C ARG A 67 -7.60 8.36 -17.76
N GLU A 68 -6.81 8.49 -18.82
CA GLU A 68 -6.46 7.38 -19.71
C GLU A 68 -5.84 6.21 -18.96
N LEU A 69 -4.85 6.49 -18.11
CA LEU A 69 -4.15 5.47 -17.34
C LEU A 69 -5.07 4.81 -16.30
N ILE A 70 -5.92 5.58 -15.63
CA ILE A 70 -6.89 5.03 -14.69
C ILE A 70 -7.83 4.07 -15.42
N ARG A 71 -8.44 4.51 -16.53
CA ARG A 71 -9.36 3.68 -17.31
C ARG A 71 -8.69 2.41 -17.83
N ALA A 72 -7.46 2.51 -18.33
CA ALA A 72 -6.68 1.35 -18.77
C ALA A 72 -6.48 0.34 -17.62
N ASN A 73 -6.04 0.80 -16.45
CA ASN A 73 -5.83 -0.07 -15.29
C ASN A 73 -7.14 -0.66 -14.74
N VAL A 74 -8.25 0.09 -14.78
CA VAL A 74 -9.58 -0.41 -14.41
C VAL A 74 -10.02 -1.53 -15.38
N ASN A 75 -9.78 -1.37 -16.68
CA ASN A 75 -10.08 -2.38 -17.69
C ASN A 75 -9.22 -3.64 -17.55
N GLU A 76 -8.00 -3.51 -17.02
CA GLU A 76 -7.13 -4.64 -16.64
C GLU A 76 -7.57 -5.33 -15.34
N GLY A 77 -8.62 -4.83 -14.67
CA GLY A 77 -9.19 -5.44 -13.45
C GLY A 77 -8.58 -4.93 -12.14
N MET A 78 -7.83 -3.82 -12.16
CA MET A 78 -7.28 -3.24 -10.94
C MET A 78 -8.37 -2.59 -10.07
N ASN A 79 -8.33 -2.92 -8.78
CA ASN A 79 -9.28 -2.40 -7.78
C ASN A 79 -8.64 -1.48 -6.74
N LYS A 80 -7.31 -1.31 -6.78
CA LYS A 80 -6.54 -0.52 -5.80
C LYS A 80 -5.60 0.44 -6.53
N PHE A 81 -5.73 1.72 -6.25
CA PHE A 81 -5.00 2.80 -6.92
C PHE A 81 -4.27 3.66 -5.90
N LYS A 82 -3.04 4.05 -6.20
CA LYS A 82 -2.26 4.97 -5.36
C LYS A 82 -1.90 6.25 -6.11
N LEU A 83 -2.26 7.39 -5.55
CA LEU A 83 -2.01 8.73 -6.10
C LEU A 83 -0.94 9.45 -5.27
N LYS A 84 0.00 10.13 -5.94
CA LYS A 84 0.96 11.00 -5.27
C LYS A 84 0.29 12.31 -4.89
N VAL A 85 0.48 12.72 -3.65
CA VAL A 85 -0.01 13.99 -3.09
C VAL A 85 1.19 14.77 -2.55
N GLY A 86 1.04 16.08 -2.40
CA GLY A 86 2.14 16.96 -2.00
C GLY A 86 2.20 18.22 -2.85
N GLY A 87 2.95 19.22 -2.39
CA GLY A 87 2.99 20.53 -3.03
C GLY A 87 1.67 21.30 -2.84
N ASN A 88 1.04 21.73 -3.92
CA ASN A 88 -0.17 22.55 -3.88
C ASN A 88 -1.42 21.70 -3.56
N VAL A 89 -2.12 22.05 -2.47
CA VAL A 89 -3.35 21.38 -2.01
C VAL A 89 -4.47 21.45 -3.04
N GLU A 90 -4.61 22.56 -3.77
CA GLU A 90 -5.66 22.73 -4.77
C GLU A 90 -5.48 21.76 -5.95
N ASP A 91 -4.24 21.56 -6.40
CA ASP A 91 -3.91 20.59 -7.43
C ASP A 91 -4.19 19.16 -6.97
N VAL A 92 -3.89 18.87 -5.70
CA VAL A 92 -4.19 17.56 -5.11
C VAL A 92 -5.69 17.31 -5.08
N ILE A 93 -6.50 18.28 -4.64
CA ILE A 93 -7.98 18.18 -4.62
C ILE A 93 -8.51 17.92 -6.03
N ARG A 94 -8.05 18.70 -7.02
CA ARG A 94 -8.46 18.53 -8.43
C ARG A 94 -8.14 17.13 -8.95
N ARG A 95 -6.95 16.61 -8.67
CA ARG A 95 -6.53 15.27 -9.09
C ARG A 95 -7.28 14.17 -8.36
N LEU A 96 -7.54 14.33 -7.06
CA LEU A 96 -8.32 13.38 -6.27
C LEU A 96 -9.76 13.30 -6.77
N GLN A 97 -10.36 14.43 -7.15
CA GLN A 97 -11.67 14.46 -7.79
C GLN A 97 -11.68 13.65 -9.09
N ILE A 98 -10.71 13.91 -9.98
CA ILE A 98 -10.57 13.15 -11.24
C ILE A 98 -10.39 11.66 -10.95
N ALA A 99 -9.55 11.29 -9.99
CA ALA A 99 -9.36 9.89 -9.61
C ALA A 99 -10.68 9.24 -9.18
N ARG A 100 -11.49 9.94 -8.36
CA ARG A 100 -12.77 9.43 -7.87
C ARG A 100 -13.85 9.37 -8.93
N ASP A 101 -13.89 10.33 -9.83
CA ASP A 101 -14.81 10.32 -10.96
C ASP A 101 -14.57 9.10 -11.87
N GLU A 102 -13.31 8.69 -12.03
CA GLU A 102 -12.94 7.57 -12.92
C GLU A 102 -12.98 6.19 -12.23
N ILE A 103 -12.53 6.05 -10.98
CA ILE A 103 -12.49 4.75 -10.28
C ILE A 103 -13.78 4.44 -9.50
N GLY A 104 -14.59 5.46 -9.18
CA GLY A 104 -15.73 5.38 -8.29
C GLY A 104 -15.34 5.26 -6.80
N TYR A 105 -16.35 5.11 -5.94
CA TYR A 105 -16.15 4.90 -4.49
C TYR A 105 -16.03 3.43 -4.08
N ASP A 106 -16.30 2.49 -4.99
CA ASP A 106 -16.19 1.04 -4.73
C ASP A 106 -14.73 0.56 -4.73
N ARG A 107 -13.84 1.30 -5.40
CA ARG A 107 -12.42 0.97 -5.53
C ARG A 107 -11.58 1.72 -4.49
N MET A 108 -10.50 1.08 -4.06
CA MET A 108 -9.61 1.59 -3.03
C MET A 108 -8.70 2.67 -3.60
N LEU A 109 -8.66 3.83 -2.95
CA LEU A 109 -7.77 4.94 -3.26
C LEU A 109 -6.79 5.12 -2.12
N ILE A 110 -5.51 5.05 -2.41
CA ILE A 110 -4.41 5.27 -1.48
C ILE A 110 -3.74 6.58 -1.89
N ILE A 111 -3.30 7.38 -0.92
CA ILE A 111 -2.55 8.61 -1.17
C ILE A 111 -1.15 8.50 -0.57
N ASP A 112 -0.17 9.11 -1.24
CA ASP A 112 1.24 9.02 -0.86
C ASP A 112 1.88 10.40 -0.95
N ALA A 113 2.19 10.97 0.22
CA ALA A 113 2.71 12.33 0.36
C ALA A 113 4.23 12.44 0.23
N ASN A 114 4.96 11.32 0.07
CA ASN A 114 6.42 11.35 -0.09
C ASN A 114 7.18 12.17 0.98
N GLN A 115 6.70 12.19 2.22
CA GLN A 115 7.33 12.85 3.38
C GLN A 115 7.44 14.39 3.28
N VAL A 116 6.66 15.04 2.42
CA VAL A 116 6.81 16.48 2.15
C VAL A 116 6.28 17.41 3.24
N TRP A 117 5.37 16.93 4.10
CA TRP A 117 4.70 17.75 5.12
C TRP A 117 5.27 17.54 6.51
N SER A 118 5.25 18.60 7.32
CA SER A 118 5.45 18.49 8.77
C SER A 118 4.26 17.81 9.46
N VAL A 119 4.41 17.37 10.72
CA VAL A 119 3.34 16.71 11.48
C VAL A 119 2.03 17.53 11.52
N PRO A 120 2.00 18.81 11.96
CA PRO A 120 0.76 19.58 12.00
C PRO A 120 0.18 19.84 10.60
N GLU A 121 1.04 20.12 9.62
CA GLU A 121 0.64 20.34 8.23
C GLU A 121 0.01 19.10 7.60
N ALA A 122 0.56 17.91 7.87
CA ALA A 122 -0.01 16.65 7.40
C ALA A 122 -1.41 16.44 7.97
N ILE A 123 -1.62 16.71 9.27
CA ILE A 123 -2.92 16.58 9.92
C ILE A 123 -3.95 17.53 9.28
N ASP A 124 -3.60 18.80 9.08
CA ASP A 124 -4.52 19.78 8.52
C ASP A 124 -4.80 19.53 7.04
N THR A 125 -3.77 19.14 6.28
CA THR A 125 -3.92 18.84 4.84
C THR A 125 -4.80 17.61 4.62
N MET A 126 -4.62 16.56 5.43
CA MET A 126 -5.40 15.32 5.32
C MET A 126 -6.90 15.53 5.56
N LYS A 127 -7.31 16.51 6.38
CA LYS A 127 -8.73 16.85 6.61
C LYS A 127 -9.43 17.23 5.30
N ASN A 128 -8.73 17.91 4.39
CA ASN A 128 -9.27 18.30 3.09
C ASN A 128 -9.54 17.11 2.17
N PHE A 129 -8.86 15.98 2.40
CA PHE A 129 -8.95 14.80 1.52
C PHE A 129 -9.95 13.74 2.00
N VAL A 130 -10.53 13.90 3.19
CA VAL A 130 -11.49 12.95 3.79
C VAL A 130 -12.70 12.71 2.89
N VAL A 131 -13.15 13.72 2.16
CA VAL A 131 -14.27 13.62 1.19
C VAL A 131 -14.00 12.60 0.08
N PHE A 132 -12.73 12.36 -0.26
CA PHE A 132 -12.32 11.37 -1.25
C PHE A 132 -12.11 9.98 -0.65
N LYS A 133 -12.42 9.76 0.63
CA LYS A 133 -12.31 8.47 1.33
C LYS A 133 -11.01 7.70 1.03
N PRO A 134 -9.82 8.30 1.21
CA PRO A 134 -8.57 7.55 1.09
C PRO A 134 -8.55 6.41 2.12
N ALA A 135 -7.99 5.27 1.73
CA ALA A 135 -7.84 4.08 2.58
C ALA A 135 -6.66 4.19 3.55
#